data_AF-K2RR68-F1
#
_entry.id   AF-K2RR68-F1
#
_cell.length_a   1.000
_cell.length_b   1.000
_cell.length_c   1.000
_cell.angle_alpha   90.00
_cell.angle_beta   90.00
_cell.angle_gamma   90.00
#
_symmetry.space_group_name_H-M   'P 1'
#
loop_
_entity.id
_entity.type
_entity.pdbx_description
1 polymer ?
#
loop_
_entity_poly.entity_id
_entity_poly.type
_entity_poly.pdbx_seq_one_letter_code
_entity_poly.pdbx_strand_id
1 'polypeptide(L)'
;MDGLGGAEAAIAAHKRTIGHSEALLDCAACPPSASVTMLVIMVAEKLIGAIQHISTLLLTHTAVATECGGSEEKQTLKAEVRERGVALGAYTVDAPDEWAWILQVLCYVQLRRLDNLLTRALWRAEEAREPLQVQIAEQQETRLRAALRTFQRATLGLVS
;
A
#
# COMPACT_ATOMS: atom_id res chain seq x y z
N MET A 1 21.53 0.11 0.12
CA MET A 1 20.18 0.53 0.53
C MET A 1 19.22 -0.25 -0.32
N ASP A 2 18.33 -1.03 0.29
CA ASP A 2 17.43 -1.93 -0.43
C ASP A 2 16.45 -1.11 -1.27
N GLY A 3 16.70 -1.05 -2.58
CA GLY A 3 15.97 -0.22 -3.54
C GLY A 3 14.55 -0.73 -3.82
N LEU A 4 14.14 -0.68 -5.09
CA LEU A 4 12.81 -1.12 -5.57
C LEU A 4 12.46 -2.57 -5.16
N GLY A 5 13.44 -3.40 -4.79
CA GLY A 5 13.24 -4.76 -4.26
C GLY A 5 12.69 -4.83 -2.85
N GLY A 6 13.12 -3.92 -1.99
CA GLY A 6 12.53 -3.80 -0.65
C GLY A 6 11.05 -3.42 -0.75
N ALA A 7 10.72 -2.52 -1.68
CA ALA A 7 9.34 -2.09 -1.91
C ALA A 7 8.44 -3.23 -2.40
N GLU A 8 8.89 -4.03 -3.36
CA GLU A 8 8.14 -5.19 -3.86
C GLU A 8 7.86 -6.22 -2.76
N ALA A 9 8.90 -6.64 -2.03
CA ALA A 9 8.78 -7.60 -0.94
C ALA A 9 7.85 -7.08 0.17
N ALA A 10 7.92 -5.78 0.48
CA ALA A 10 7.04 -5.14 1.44
C ALA A 10 5.58 -5.12 0.97
N ILE A 11 5.31 -4.77 -0.29
CA ILE A 11 3.95 -4.80 -0.86
C ILE A 11 3.38 -6.23 -0.84
N ALA A 12 4.19 -7.24 -1.19
CA ALA A 12 3.78 -8.64 -1.13
C ALA A 12 3.47 -9.11 0.30
N ALA A 13 4.28 -8.67 1.28
CA ALA A 13 4.00 -8.90 2.71
C ALA A 13 2.70 -8.22 3.14
N HIS A 14 2.49 -6.95 2.78
CA HIS A 14 1.26 -6.21 3.07
C HIS A 14 0.02 -6.89 2.48
N LYS A 15 0.08 -7.35 1.22
CA LYS A 15 -1.01 -8.09 0.56
C LYS A 15 -1.44 -9.31 1.38
N ARG A 16 -0.47 -10.08 1.89
CA ARG A 16 -0.72 -11.27 2.73
C ARG A 16 -1.32 -10.87 4.08
N THR A 17 -0.78 -9.85 4.74
CA THR A 17 -1.31 -9.35 6.01
C THR A 17 -2.77 -8.87 5.88
N ILE A 18 -3.09 -8.13 4.82
CA ILE A 18 -4.47 -7.71 4.53
C ILE A 18 -5.37 -8.94 4.34
N GLY A 19 -4.92 -9.94 3.57
CA GLY A 19 -5.69 -11.17 3.37
C GLY A 19 -5.95 -11.94 4.67
N HIS A 20 -4.98 -12.01 5.59
CA HIS A 20 -5.20 -12.61 6.91
C HIS A 20 -6.19 -11.81 7.75
N SER A 21 -6.10 -10.47 7.74
CA SER A 21 -7.04 -9.61 8.45
C SER A 21 -8.47 -9.73 7.90
N GLU A 22 -8.62 -9.80 6.57
CA GLU A 22 -9.91 -10.08 5.92
C GLU A 22 -10.47 -11.42 6.39
N ALA A 23 -9.67 -12.49 6.37
CA ALA A 23 -10.09 -13.82 6.83
C ALA A 23 -10.52 -13.85 8.30
N LEU A 24 -9.82 -13.12 9.18
CA LEU A 24 -10.20 -12.98 10.59
C LEU A 24 -11.54 -12.25 10.75
N LEU A 25 -11.80 -11.24 9.91
CA LEU A 25 -13.08 -10.54 9.89
C LEU A 25 -14.20 -11.28 9.14
N ASP A 26 -13.89 -12.28 8.32
CA ASP A 26 -14.88 -13.12 7.60
C ASP A 26 -15.22 -14.42 8.34
N CYS A 27 -14.42 -14.79 9.34
CA CYS A 27 -14.64 -16.00 10.12
C CYS A 27 -15.97 -15.93 10.88
N ALA A 28 -16.99 -16.66 10.39
CA ALA A 28 -18.31 -16.75 11.02
C ALA A 28 -18.30 -17.53 12.35
N ALA A 29 -17.31 -18.41 12.55
CA ALA A 29 -17.12 -19.16 13.79
C ALA A 29 -16.35 -18.36 14.86
N CYS A 30 -15.74 -17.24 14.47
CA CYS A 30 -15.00 -16.37 15.37
C CYS A 30 -15.98 -15.32 15.91
N PRO A 31 -16.21 -15.25 17.23
CA PRO A 31 -17.05 -14.18 17.78
C PRO A 31 -16.46 -12.82 17.39
N PRO A 32 -17.29 -11.77 17.19
CA PRO A 32 -16.82 -10.41 16.98
C PRO A 32 -16.11 -9.94 18.24
N SER A 33 -14.85 -10.32 18.38
CA SER A 33 -14.07 -10.01 19.57
C SER A 33 -13.49 -8.61 19.39
N ALA A 34 -13.73 -7.78 20.39
CA ALA A 34 -13.09 -6.47 20.56
C ALA A 34 -11.58 -6.52 20.22
N SER A 35 -10.90 -7.60 20.64
CA SER A 35 -9.49 -7.80 20.40
C SER A 35 -9.13 -8.03 18.93
N VAL A 36 -9.94 -8.77 18.16
CA VAL A 36 -9.70 -8.99 16.72
C VAL A 36 -9.95 -7.70 15.95
N THR A 37 -11.05 -7.01 16.23
CA THR A 37 -11.36 -5.72 15.58
C THR A 37 -10.25 -4.69 15.87
N MET A 38 -9.81 -4.57 17.11
CA MET A 38 -8.71 -3.69 17.50
C MET A 38 -7.38 -4.08 16.82
N LEU A 39 -7.05 -5.38 16.78
CA LEU A 39 -5.86 -5.87 16.08
C LEU A 39 -5.89 -5.47 14.60
N VAL A 40 -7.03 -5.65 13.94
CA VAL A 40 -7.20 -5.29 12.52
C VAL A 40 -7.03 -3.78 12.31
N ILE A 41 -7.60 -2.95 13.19
CA ILE A 41 -7.45 -1.48 13.13
C ILE A 41 -5.97 -1.07 13.30
N MET A 42 -5.26 -1.64 14.27
CA MET A 42 -3.83 -1.35 14.49
C MET A 42 -2.96 -1.83 13.34
N VAL A 43 -3.25 -3.00 12.78
CA VAL A 43 -2.55 -3.52 11.59
C VAL A 43 -2.80 -2.60 10.40
N ALA A 44 -4.04 -2.17 10.18
CA ALA A 44 -4.38 -1.23 9.11
C ALA A 44 -3.62 0.10 9.26
N GLU A 45 -3.51 0.65 10.47
CA GLU A 45 -2.70 1.85 10.73
C GLU A 45 -1.24 1.65 10.31
N LYS A 46 -0.62 0.55 10.72
CA LYS A 46 0.79 0.27 10.38
C LYS A 46 0.97 0.11 8.87
N LEU A 47 0.03 -0.55 8.20
CA LEU A 47 0.05 -0.72 6.76
C LEU A 47 -0.14 0.59 6.00
N ILE A 48 -1.01 1.50 6.48
CA ILE A 48 -1.16 2.84 5.91
C ILE A 48 0.18 3.59 5.96
N GLY A 49 0.83 3.63 7.14
CA GLY A 49 2.11 4.30 7.30
C GLY A 49 3.22 3.69 6.43
N ALA A 50 3.27 2.36 6.34
CA ALA A 50 4.26 1.67 5.52
C ALA A 50 4.05 1.92 4.02
N ILE A 51 2.79 1.91 3.54
CA ILE A 51 2.47 2.21 2.13
C ILE A 51 2.78 3.68 1.80
N GLN A 52 2.48 4.61 2.71
CA GLN A 52 2.86 6.02 2.53
C GLN A 52 4.37 6.19 2.41
N HIS A 53 5.15 5.48 3.24
CA HIS A 53 6.60 5.51 3.18
C HIS A 53 7.13 4.97 1.84
N ILE A 54 6.64 3.81 1.39
CA ILE A 54 6.98 3.24 0.08
C ILE A 54 6.61 4.21 -1.04
N SER A 55 5.42 4.82 -0.99
CA SER A 55 4.99 5.80 -1.98
C SER A 55 5.93 7.00 -2.08
N THR A 56 6.37 7.55 -0.95
CA THR A 56 7.31 8.67 -0.93
C THR A 56 8.65 8.26 -1.55
N LEU A 57 9.16 7.08 -1.21
CA LEU A 57 10.39 6.55 -1.82
C LEU A 57 10.25 6.42 -3.34
N LEU A 58 9.15 5.85 -3.83
CA LEU A 58 8.90 5.70 -5.27
C LEU A 58 8.81 7.05 -5.99
N LEU A 59 8.16 8.05 -5.39
CA LEU A 59 8.06 9.39 -5.96
C LEU A 59 9.43 10.09 -6.03
N THR A 60 10.27 9.93 -4.99
CA THR A 60 11.63 10.47 -5.02
C THR A 60 12.48 9.80 -6.11
N HIS A 61 12.31 8.50 -6.32
CA HIS A 61 13.01 7.79 -7.41
C HIS A 61 12.60 8.29 -8.79
N THR A 62 11.31 8.52 -9.05
CA THR A 62 10.83 9.05 -10.33
C THR A 62 11.23 10.52 -10.56
N ALA A 63 11.26 11.34 -9.51
CA ALA A 63 11.66 12.75 -9.61
C ALA A 63 13.17 12.91 -9.88
N VAL A 64 14.01 12.16 -9.16
CA VAL A 64 15.48 12.18 -9.34
C VAL A 64 15.88 11.67 -10.73
N ALA A 65 15.17 10.67 -11.27
CA ALA A 65 15.37 10.22 -12.65
C ALA A 65 15.04 11.32 -13.68
N THR A 66 14.18 12.29 -13.35
CA THR A 66 13.80 13.35 -14.28
C THR A 66 14.79 14.51 -14.27
N GLU A 67 15.44 14.81 -13.14
CA GLU A 67 16.23 16.05 -12.95
C GLU A 67 17.76 15.85 -12.89
N CYS A 68 18.27 14.66 -12.56
CA CYS A 68 19.72 14.40 -12.47
C CYS A 68 20.15 13.27 -13.41
N GLY A 69 20.46 13.65 -14.65
CA GLY A 69 20.99 12.76 -15.69
C GLY A 69 22.44 12.31 -15.47
N GLY A 70 22.72 11.63 -14.34
CA GLY A 70 23.92 10.81 -14.21
C GLY A 70 23.74 9.50 -14.98
N SER A 71 24.49 9.32 -16.07
CA SER A 71 24.35 8.18 -16.99
C SER A 71 24.53 6.81 -16.32
N GLU A 72 25.28 6.72 -15.21
CA GLU A 72 25.64 5.44 -14.59
C GLU A 72 24.56 4.91 -13.62
N GLU A 73 23.90 5.79 -12.86
CA GLU A 73 22.88 5.38 -11.88
C GLU A 73 21.59 4.91 -12.55
N LYS A 74 21.17 5.59 -13.63
CA LYS A 74 20.06 5.14 -14.49
C LYS A 74 20.34 3.81 -15.18
N GLN A 75 21.58 3.57 -15.63
CA GLN A 75 21.94 2.31 -16.27
C GLN A 75 21.93 1.14 -15.27
N THR A 76 22.38 1.39 -14.04
CA THR A 76 22.36 0.40 -12.95
C THR A 76 20.93 0.00 -12.58
N LEU A 77 20.02 0.97 -12.42
CA LEU A 77 18.60 0.70 -12.14
C LEU A 77 17.91 -0.04 -13.29
N LYS A 78 18.23 0.31 -14.54
CA LYS A 78 17.69 -0.39 -15.72
C LYS A 78 18.19 -1.83 -15.80
N ALA A 79 19.46 -2.08 -15.45
CA ALA A 79 20.01 -3.42 -15.36
C ALA A 79 19.31 -4.24 -14.26
N GLU A 80 19.08 -3.64 -13.09
CA GLU A 80 18.38 -4.31 -11.98
C GLU A 80 16.94 -4.71 -12.33
N VAL A 81 16.19 -3.82 -12.99
CA VAL A 81 14.80 -4.10 -13.42
C VAL A 81 14.78 -5.19 -14.49
N ARG A 82 15.72 -5.15 -15.44
CA ARG A 82 15.85 -6.19 -16.47
C ARG A 82 16.29 -7.54 -15.90
N GLU A 83 17.20 -7.55 -14.94
CA GLU A 83 17.68 -8.78 -14.28
C GLU A 83 16.55 -9.48 -13.52
N ARG A 84 15.62 -8.72 -12.96
CA ARG A 84 14.42 -9.28 -12.31
C ARG A 84 13.48 -9.99 -13.28
N GLY A 85 13.53 -9.68 -14.57
CA GLY A 85 12.72 -10.33 -15.59
C GLY A 85 11.20 -10.22 -15.31
N VAL A 86 10.75 -9.07 -14.79
CA VAL A 86 9.34 -8.88 -14.44
C VAL A 86 8.49 -8.87 -15.71
N ALA A 87 7.53 -9.79 -15.79
CA ALA A 87 6.58 -9.87 -16.88
C ALA A 87 5.13 -9.82 -16.37
N LEU A 88 4.31 -9.02 -17.02
CA LEU A 88 2.86 -8.93 -16.83
C LEU A 88 2.19 -9.68 -17.99
N GLY A 89 2.04 -10.99 -17.85
CA GLY A 89 1.57 -11.85 -18.94
C GLY A 89 2.61 -11.93 -20.06
N ALA A 90 2.26 -11.45 -21.26
CA ALA A 90 3.17 -11.40 -22.40
C ALA A 90 4.04 -10.12 -22.45
N TYR A 91 3.79 -9.17 -21.56
CA TYR A 91 4.46 -7.86 -21.55
C TYR A 91 5.65 -7.85 -20.58
N THR A 92 6.84 -7.47 -21.04
CA THR A 92 8.05 -7.32 -20.20
C THR A 92 8.21 -5.90 -19.71
N VAL A 93 8.49 -5.74 -18.42
CA VAL A 93 8.74 -4.43 -17.79
C VAL A 93 10.24 -4.18 -17.84
N ASP A 94 10.66 -3.30 -18.73
CA ASP A 94 12.09 -3.03 -19.00
C ASP A 94 12.56 -1.65 -18.51
N ALA A 95 11.63 -0.79 -18.08
CA ALA A 95 11.91 0.57 -17.64
C ALA A 95 11.75 0.72 -16.12
N PRO A 96 12.72 1.34 -15.42
CA PRO A 96 12.61 1.62 -13.99
C PRO A 96 11.42 2.52 -13.61
N ASP A 97 11.11 3.51 -14.45
CA ASP A 97 9.97 4.41 -14.22
C ASP A 97 8.64 3.66 -14.33
N GLU A 98 8.55 2.74 -15.29
CA GLU A 98 7.38 1.87 -15.44
C GLU A 98 7.24 0.92 -14.24
N TRP A 99 8.35 0.33 -13.78
CA TRP A 99 8.33 -0.51 -12.60
C TRP A 99 7.92 0.26 -11.34
N ALA A 100 8.45 1.48 -11.16
CA ALA A 100 8.04 2.35 -10.07
C ALA A 100 6.54 2.71 -10.14
N TRP A 101 6.02 2.96 -11.35
CA TRP A 101 4.59 3.21 -11.57
C TRP A 101 3.73 1.97 -11.25
N ILE A 102 4.16 0.77 -11.65
CA ILE A 102 3.47 -0.48 -11.30
C ILE A 102 3.43 -0.65 -9.78
N LEU A 103 4.55 -0.45 -9.09
CA LEU A 103 4.60 -0.52 -7.63
C LEU A 103 3.69 0.53 -6.97
N GLN A 104 3.60 1.73 -7.55
CA GLN A 104 2.64 2.73 -7.10
C GLN A 104 1.20 2.25 -7.26
N VAL A 105 0.82 1.72 -8.43
CA VAL A 105 -0.53 1.18 -8.65
C VAL A 105 -0.83 0.04 -7.65
N LEU A 106 0.14 -0.83 -7.37
CA LEU A 106 -0.03 -1.88 -6.36
C LEU A 106 -0.25 -1.33 -4.95
N CYS A 107 0.49 -0.28 -4.55
CA CYS A 107 0.26 0.44 -3.30
C CYS A 107 -1.16 1.02 -3.24
N TYR A 108 -1.65 1.65 -4.32
CA TYR A 108 -3.02 2.16 -4.39
C TYR A 108 -4.06 1.06 -4.22
N VAL A 109 -3.87 -0.09 -4.88
CA VAL A 109 -4.76 -1.25 -4.72
C VAL A 109 -4.77 -1.75 -3.27
N GLN A 110 -3.61 -1.80 -2.60
CA GLN A 110 -3.58 -2.18 -1.17
C GLN A 110 -4.31 -1.16 -0.30
N LEU A 111 -4.17 0.15 -0.54
CA LEU A 111 -4.91 1.19 0.20
C LEU A 111 -6.42 1.05 0.03
N ARG A 112 -6.89 0.72 -1.18
CA ARG A 112 -8.33 0.47 -1.44
C ARG A 112 -8.84 -0.77 -0.72
N ARG A 113 -8.02 -1.82 -0.60
CA ARG A 113 -8.38 -2.98 0.22
C ARG A 113 -8.44 -2.64 1.71
N LEU A 114 -7.53 -1.80 2.20
CA LEU A 114 -7.54 -1.31 3.58
C LEU A 114 -8.79 -0.48 3.88
N ASP A 115 -9.31 0.27 2.90
CA ASP A 115 -10.57 1.02 3.01
C ASP A 115 -11.73 0.08 3.33
N ASN A 116 -11.89 -0.96 2.51
CA ASN A 116 -12.90 -1.99 2.74
C ASN A 116 -12.71 -2.70 4.08
N LEU A 117 -11.46 -2.99 4.46
CA LEU A 117 -11.14 -3.65 5.73
C LEU A 117 -11.54 -2.78 6.94
N LEU A 118 -11.23 -1.48 6.91
CA LEU A 118 -11.57 -0.53 7.96
C LEU A 118 -13.08 -0.31 8.05
N THR A 119 -13.78 -0.18 6.92
CA THR A 119 -15.26 -0.07 6.92
C THR A 119 -15.91 -1.28 7.59
N ARG A 120 -15.39 -2.48 7.33
CA ARG A 120 -15.88 -3.71 7.97
C ARG A 120 -15.55 -3.79 9.46
N ALA A 121 -14.34 -3.35 9.85
CA ALA A 121 -13.95 -3.28 11.25
C ALA A 121 -14.82 -2.27 12.02
N LEU A 122 -15.11 -1.12 11.43
CA LEU A 122 -16.02 -0.10 11.97
C LEU A 122 -17.41 -0.68 12.21
N TRP A 123 -18.00 -1.32 11.19
CA TRP A 123 -19.31 -1.94 11.32
C TRP A 123 -19.39 -2.96 12.46
N ARG A 124 -18.35 -3.80 12.64
CA ARG A 124 -18.27 -4.73 13.78
C ARG A 124 -18.11 -4.03 15.13
N ALA A 125 -17.34 -2.95 15.20
CA ALA A 125 -17.18 -2.17 16.43
C ALA A 125 -18.51 -1.50 16.84
N GLU A 126 -19.28 -1.01 15.88
CA GLU A 126 -20.61 -0.45 16.08
C GLU A 126 -21.59 -1.53 16.58
N GLU A 127 -21.61 -2.70 15.95
CA GLU A 127 -22.46 -3.83 16.34
C GLU A 127 -22.14 -4.31 17.77
N ALA A 128 -20.84 -4.37 18.11
CA ALA A 128 -20.38 -4.72 19.45
C ALA A 128 -20.58 -3.61 20.49
N ARG A 129 -21.01 -2.41 20.08
CA ARG A 129 -21.18 -1.21 20.92
C ARG A 129 -19.90 -0.83 21.68
N GLU A 130 -18.78 -0.86 20.97
CA GLU A 130 -17.44 -0.55 21.50
C GLU A 130 -17.02 0.88 21.09
N PRO A 131 -17.42 1.94 21.82
CA PRO A 131 -17.29 3.33 21.38
C PRO A 131 -15.83 3.75 21.17
N LEU A 132 -14.90 3.22 21.97
CA LEU A 132 -13.47 3.47 21.80
C LEU A 132 -12.95 2.92 20.47
N GLN A 133 -13.38 1.71 20.08
CA GLN A 133 -12.94 1.10 18.83
C GLN A 133 -13.53 1.81 17.62
N VAL A 134 -14.79 2.27 17.71
CA VAL A 134 -15.42 3.12 16.69
C VAL A 134 -14.60 4.39 16.48
N GLN A 135 -14.28 5.11 17.56
CA GLN A 135 -13.51 6.35 17.48
C GLN A 135 -12.12 6.13 16.84
N ILE A 136 -11.42 5.05 17.21
CA ILE A 136 -10.10 4.74 16.64
C ILE A 136 -10.25 4.35 15.16
N ALA A 137 -11.25 3.56 14.79
CA ALA A 137 -11.51 3.17 13.42
C ALA A 137 -11.81 4.38 12.52
N GLU A 138 -12.66 5.31 12.96
CA GLU A 138 -12.97 6.56 12.26
C GLU A 138 -11.72 7.46 12.08
N GLN A 139 -10.86 7.50 13.11
CA GLN A 139 -9.59 8.22 13.03
C GLN A 139 -8.68 7.59 11.96
N GLN A 140 -8.58 6.25 11.91
CA GLN A 140 -7.77 5.58 10.90
C GLN A 140 -8.37 5.71 9.50
N GLU A 141 -9.71 5.70 9.37
CA GLU A 141 -10.39 5.95 8.10
C GLU A 141 -10.08 7.36 7.58
N THR A 142 -10.11 8.37 8.44
CA THR A 142 -9.74 9.74 8.07
C THR A 142 -8.31 9.82 7.54
N ARG A 143 -7.37 9.15 8.20
CA ARG A 143 -5.97 9.07 7.76
C ARG A 143 -5.82 8.32 6.44
N LEU A 144 -6.55 7.22 6.26
CA LEU A 144 -6.56 6.46 5.01
C LEU A 144 -7.10 7.32 3.85
N ARG A 145 -8.22 8.02 4.04
CA ARG A 145 -8.79 8.92 3.04
C ARG A 145 -7.82 10.07 2.70
N ALA A 146 -7.04 10.55 3.65
CA ALA A 146 -5.97 11.51 3.38
C ALA A 146 -4.85 10.88 2.53
N ALA A 147 -4.41 9.67 2.88
CA ALA A 147 -3.40 8.92 2.13
C ALA A 147 -3.85 8.64 0.68
N LEU A 148 -5.08 8.16 0.48
CA LEU A 148 -5.67 7.93 -0.83
C LEU A 148 -5.74 9.21 -1.67
N ARG A 149 -6.14 10.34 -1.08
CA ARG A 149 -6.17 11.64 -1.79
C ARG A 149 -4.78 12.12 -2.19
N THR A 150 -3.77 11.90 -1.35
CA THR A 150 -2.37 12.22 -1.70
C THR A 150 -1.89 11.32 -2.83
N PHE A 151 -2.19 10.03 -2.76
CA PHE A 151 -1.81 9.06 -3.78
C PHE A 151 -2.48 9.36 -5.13
N GLN A 152 -3.79 9.62 -5.14
CA GLN A 152 -4.53 10.00 -6.33
C GLN A 152 -3.96 11.27 -6.96
N ARG A 153 -3.60 12.29 -6.17
CA ARG A 153 -2.97 13.50 -6.69
C ARG A 153 -1.58 13.24 -7.27
N ALA A 154 -0.77 12.41 -6.62
CA ALA A 154 0.58 12.10 -7.09
C ALA A 154 0.59 11.22 -8.35
N THR A 155 -0.32 10.25 -8.45
CA THR A 155 -0.37 9.28 -9.56
C THR A 155 -1.25 9.74 -10.72
N LEU A 156 -2.34 10.49 -10.47
CA LEU A 156 -3.24 11.02 -11.51
C LEU A 156 -2.90 12.46 -11.93
N GLY A 157 -2.05 13.16 -11.17
CA GLY A 157 -1.59 14.52 -11.46
C GLY A 157 -0.44 14.63 -12.48
N LEU A 158 -0.08 13.54 -13.17
CA LEU A 158 0.82 13.53 -14.35
C LEU A 158 0.06 13.81 -15.67
N VAL A 159 -1.11 14.46 -15.59
CA VAL A 159 -1.75 15.14 -16.72
C VAL A 159 -2.05 16.57 -16.28
N SER A 160 -1.03 17.41 -16.30
CA SER A 160 -1.12 18.88 -16.27
C SER A 160 0.11 19.44 -16.96
#